data_AF-A0A6B3BYI3-F1
#
_entry.id   AF-A0A6B3BYI3-F1
#
_cell.length_a   1.000
_cell.length_b   1.000
_cell.length_c   1.000
_cell.angle_alpha   90.00
_cell.angle_beta   90.00
_cell.angle_gamma   90.00
#
_symmetry.space_group_name_H-M   'P 1'
#
loop_
_entity.id
_entity.type
_entity.pdbx_description
1 polymer ?
#
loop_
_entity_poly.entity_id
_entity_poly.type
_entity_poly.pdbx_seq_one_letter_code
_entity_poly.pdbx_strand_id
1 'polypeptide(L)'
;MRNILGGTRPSPRLRAALVALAIAATSGTAVAASPASASTPASAPVAALAGGAPSKDTTQFKGVNWADPRDNFADDLLQLSGLSTSENYARTYSKASRIISAFRANLGANTVRLPINPYTVNGSYWKSYRAVVDAASDQGFKVIVSYWEGTGTQKDGFIDDTATFWPMWDRVVKTYKKDKHVYFEPMNEPHGYTDTEWADIAAKWLARYRSVPRNQVFVSGAGYNDHVTSVCADPRLKGTYLSLHHYGFWKEYATYDQWVADLKVRIGDCAGRTVADEFGAFMTTGLDYNKKTPDNNFINFMQAVTDTFRELKMGSVYWPGLRTDDMYSIQKLVGDPNRPWLATTNQSGADRLAWGWGRGRPVKG
;
A
#
# COMPACT_ATOMS: atom_id res chain seq x y z
N MET A 1 58.23 21.33 10.27
CA MET A 1 58.16 22.10 9.00
C MET A 1 56.83 21.73 8.35
N ARG A 2 55.75 22.55 8.46
CA ARG A 2 55.32 23.67 7.56
C ARG A 2 55.19 23.19 6.10
N ASN A 3 54.08 23.33 5.35
CA ASN A 3 52.89 24.22 5.34
C ASN A 3 51.69 23.43 4.73
N ILE A 4 50.43 23.54 5.19
CA ILE A 4 49.40 24.58 4.97
C ILE A 4 49.12 24.90 3.49
N LEU A 5 47.87 24.67 3.06
CA LEU A 5 46.92 25.52 2.29
C LEU A 5 45.70 24.62 1.98
N GLY A 6 44.44 24.88 2.34
CA GLY A 6 43.71 26.14 2.42
C GLY A 6 42.83 26.28 1.18
N GLY A 7 41.51 26.06 1.27
CA GLY A 7 40.62 26.09 0.11
C GLY A 7 39.13 26.08 0.44
N THR A 8 38.64 27.22 0.90
CA THR A 8 37.23 27.60 1.15
C THR A 8 36.43 27.82 -0.15
N ARG A 9 35.15 27.39 -0.17
CA ARG A 9 34.04 28.01 -0.92
C ARG A 9 33.20 28.86 0.07
N PRO A 10 32.23 29.71 -0.31
CA PRO A 10 31.73 30.09 -1.65
C PRO A 10 31.58 31.63 -1.84
N SER A 11 31.28 32.08 -3.06
CA SER A 11 30.55 33.34 -3.25
C SER A 11 29.65 33.31 -4.49
N PRO A 12 28.44 33.89 -4.42
CA PRO A 12 27.47 33.94 -5.50
C PRO A 12 27.59 35.28 -6.25
N ARG A 13 27.18 35.34 -7.53
CA ARG A 13 26.54 36.52 -8.14
C ARG A 13 26.08 36.28 -9.59
N LEU A 14 24.77 36.48 -9.74
CA LEU A 14 24.04 37.16 -10.81
C LEU A 14 24.44 36.96 -12.28
N ARG A 15 23.42 36.62 -13.09
CA ARG A 15 23.01 37.41 -14.27
C ARG A 15 21.61 36.99 -14.74
N ALA A 16 20.62 37.84 -14.50
CA ALA A 16 19.38 37.85 -15.28
C ALA A 16 18.81 39.28 -15.25
N ALA A 17 18.84 39.93 -16.40
CA ALA A 17 18.01 41.09 -16.71
C ALA A 17 17.86 41.15 -18.24
N LEU A 18 16.63 41.09 -18.73
CA LEU A 18 16.04 42.13 -19.59
C LEU A 18 14.56 41.82 -19.86
N VAL A 19 13.82 42.92 -20.02
CA VAL A 19 12.38 43.13 -19.92
C VAL A 19 11.77 43.22 -21.33
N ALA A 20 10.49 42.83 -21.48
CA ALA A 20 9.57 43.54 -22.38
C ALA A 20 8.11 43.34 -21.93
N LEU A 21 7.46 44.47 -21.63
CA LEU A 21 6.03 44.67 -21.42
C LEU A 21 5.29 44.72 -22.78
N ALA A 22 4.03 44.28 -22.80
CA ALA A 22 2.97 44.96 -23.57
C ALA A 22 1.60 44.72 -22.92
N ILE A 23 0.94 45.83 -22.61
CA ILE A 23 -0.41 45.98 -22.05
C ILE A 23 -1.37 46.21 -23.22
N ALA A 24 -2.55 45.58 -23.20
CA ALA A 24 -3.74 46.16 -23.81
C ALA A 24 -4.98 45.72 -23.00
N ALA A 25 -5.79 46.70 -22.63
CA ALA A 25 -6.96 46.55 -21.77
C ALA A 25 -8.18 47.23 -22.40
N THR A 26 -9.36 46.72 -22.00
CA THR A 26 -10.72 47.31 -22.08
C THR A 26 -11.40 47.23 -23.46
N SER A 27 -12.70 46.98 -23.63
CA SER A 27 -13.88 47.27 -22.79
C SER A 27 -15.16 46.61 -23.35
N GLY A 28 -16.19 46.46 -22.48
CA GLY A 28 -17.64 46.44 -22.81
C GLY A 28 -18.24 45.07 -23.18
N THR A 29 -19.40 44.61 -22.69
CA THR A 29 -20.57 45.29 -22.11
C THR A 29 -21.40 44.30 -21.27
N ALA A 30 -22.05 44.80 -20.22
CA ALA A 30 -23.03 44.08 -19.41
C ALA A 30 -24.44 44.38 -19.93
N VAL A 31 -25.32 43.36 -19.95
CA VAL A 31 -26.76 43.55 -20.11
C VAL A 31 -27.46 42.87 -18.94
N ALA A 32 -28.17 43.69 -18.17
CA ALA A 32 -29.05 43.28 -17.09
C ALA A 32 -30.43 42.90 -17.64
N ALA A 33 -31.02 41.84 -17.11
CA ALA A 33 -32.46 41.59 -17.18
C ALA A 33 -32.98 41.25 -15.78
N SER A 34 -34.07 41.91 -15.41
CA SER A 34 -34.73 41.94 -14.10
C SER A 34 -35.62 40.70 -13.83
N PRO A 35 -36.11 40.51 -12.59
CA PRO A 35 -36.50 39.20 -12.07
C PRO A 35 -37.97 38.85 -12.34
N ALA A 36 -38.27 37.55 -12.42
CA ALA A 36 -39.62 37.01 -12.32
C ALA A 36 -39.72 36.13 -11.07
N SER A 37 -40.65 36.45 -10.19
CA SER A 37 -41.06 35.64 -9.04
C SER A 37 -41.82 34.40 -9.52
N ALA A 38 -41.55 33.23 -8.92
CA ALA A 38 -42.58 32.35 -8.33
C ALA A 38 -42.04 30.96 -7.92
N SER A 39 -42.52 30.53 -6.74
CA SER A 39 -42.67 29.16 -6.24
C SER A 39 -41.42 28.32 -5.96
N THR A 40 -41.20 28.09 -4.66
CA THR A 40 -40.42 27.01 -4.06
C THR A 40 -40.96 25.62 -4.45
N PRO A 41 -40.13 24.71 -4.97
CA PRO A 41 -40.30 23.29 -4.76
C PRO A 41 -39.50 22.89 -3.52
N ALA A 42 -40.15 22.22 -2.58
CA ALA A 42 -39.48 21.56 -1.47
C ALA A 42 -38.49 20.52 -2.03
N SER A 43 -37.19 20.76 -1.85
CA SER A 43 -36.15 19.79 -2.19
C SER A 43 -36.07 18.73 -1.09
N ALA A 44 -36.35 17.51 -1.51
CA ALA A 44 -36.29 16.25 -0.78
C ALA A 44 -35.03 16.09 0.12
N PRO A 45 -35.10 15.26 1.18
CA PRO A 45 -33.95 14.98 2.03
C PRO A 45 -32.80 14.42 1.20
N VAL A 46 -31.60 14.93 1.47
CA VAL A 46 -30.35 14.42 0.90
C VAL A 46 -30.22 12.97 1.35
N ALA A 47 -30.55 12.03 0.46
CA ALA A 47 -30.27 10.62 0.68
C ALA A 47 -28.77 10.48 0.92
N ALA A 48 -28.40 10.02 2.11
CA ALA A 48 -27.04 9.61 2.41
C ALA A 48 -26.59 8.65 1.31
N LEU A 49 -25.47 8.95 0.66
CA LEU A 49 -24.77 8.01 -0.21
C LEU A 49 -24.48 6.77 0.62
N ALA A 50 -25.35 5.77 0.50
CA ALA A 50 -25.12 4.43 1.01
C ALA A 50 -23.94 3.86 0.21
N GLY A 51 -22.72 4.12 0.68
CA GLY A 51 -21.54 3.38 0.27
C GLY A 51 -21.80 1.92 0.61
N GLY A 52 -22.13 1.13 -0.41
CA GLY A 52 -22.45 -0.29 -0.24
C GLY A 52 -21.38 -0.98 0.61
N ALA A 53 -21.84 -1.83 1.52
CA ALA A 53 -20.92 -2.68 2.28
C ALA A 53 -19.96 -3.39 1.29
N PRO A 54 -18.68 -3.58 1.66
CA PRO A 54 -17.74 -4.28 0.82
C PRO A 54 -18.33 -5.64 0.50
N SER A 55 -18.08 -6.10 -0.73
CA SER A 55 -18.33 -7.50 -1.02
C SER A 55 -17.65 -8.32 0.08
N LYS A 56 -18.37 -9.28 0.67
CA LYS A 56 -17.76 -10.28 1.56
C LYS A 56 -16.73 -11.16 0.83
N ASP A 57 -16.48 -10.88 -0.45
CA ASP A 57 -15.48 -11.49 -1.29
C ASP A 57 -14.20 -10.64 -1.33
N THR A 58 -13.25 -11.00 -0.48
CA THR A 58 -11.90 -10.43 -0.51
C THR A 58 -10.99 -11.15 -1.51
N THR A 59 -11.42 -12.26 -2.13
CA THR A 59 -10.59 -13.04 -3.09
C THR A 59 -10.20 -12.26 -4.35
N GLN A 60 -10.83 -11.10 -4.58
CA GLN A 60 -10.45 -10.17 -5.64
C GLN A 60 -9.05 -9.55 -5.43
N PHE A 61 -8.49 -9.58 -4.21
CA PHE A 61 -7.15 -9.08 -3.90
C PHE A 61 -6.12 -10.21 -4.04
N LYS A 62 -5.31 -10.12 -5.10
CA LYS A 62 -4.24 -11.08 -5.44
C LYS A 62 -2.98 -10.28 -5.68
N GLY A 63 -2.25 -9.98 -4.60
CA GLY A 63 -1.31 -8.87 -4.63
C GLY A 63 0.10 -9.18 -4.18
N VAL A 64 0.92 -8.15 -4.33
CA VAL A 64 2.26 -8.11 -3.75
C VAL A 64 2.56 -6.72 -3.20
N ASN A 65 3.42 -6.64 -2.19
CA ASN A 65 4.00 -5.39 -1.72
C ASN A 65 5.16 -4.99 -2.64
N TRP A 66 5.23 -3.72 -3.03
CA TRP A 66 6.39 -3.15 -3.72
C TRP A 66 7.04 -2.11 -2.82
N ALA A 67 8.24 -2.43 -2.37
CA ALA A 67 8.85 -1.79 -1.21
C ALA A 67 10.13 -1.00 -1.55
N ASP A 68 10.43 -0.07 -0.66
CA ASP A 68 11.73 0.53 -0.49
C ASP A 68 12.73 -0.53 0.01
N PRO A 69 13.97 -0.59 -0.53
CA PRO A 69 15.02 -1.48 -0.02
C PRO A 69 15.26 -1.38 1.50
N ARG A 70 14.95 -0.23 2.10
CA ARG A 70 15.09 0.06 3.54
C ARG A 70 13.91 -0.42 4.39
N ASP A 71 13.05 -1.29 3.87
CA ASP A 71 11.88 -1.83 4.60
C ASP A 71 10.73 -0.83 4.81
N ASN A 72 10.66 0.21 3.98
CA ASN A 72 9.68 1.32 4.03
C ASN A 72 9.77 2.25 5.27
N PHE A 73 10.42 1.84 6.36
CA PHE A 73 10.67 2.68 7.53
C PHE A 73 11.72 3.75 7.21
N ALA A 74 11.27 4.99 6.98
CA ALA A 74 12.13 6.06 6.48
C ALA A 74 11.70 7.45 6.97
N ASP A 75 12.67 8.20 7.53
CA ASP A 75 12.53 9.62 7.92
C ASP A 75 12.79 10.58 6.73
N ASP A 76 12.64 10.08 5.50
CA ASP A 76 12.87 10.82 4.26
C ASP A 76 12.02 10.27 3.09
N LEU A 77 12.40 10.57 1.85
CA LEU A 77 11.67 10.11 0.67
C LEU A 77 11.73 8.58 0.53
N LEU A 78 10.57 7.96 0.36
CA LEU A 78 10.46 6.56 -0.06
C LEU A 78 10.95 6.39 -1.50
N GLN A 79 11.83 5.42 -1.71
CA GLN A 79 12.39 5.04 -3.00
C GLN A 79 12.13 3.56 -3.26
N LEU A 80 11.04 3.27 -3.98
CA LEU A 80 10.71 1.89 -4.32
C LEU A 80 11.80 1.26 -5.19
N SER A 81 12.03 -0.03 -4.95
CA SER A 81 13.00 -0.85 -5.67
C SER A 81 12.82 -0.72 -7.19
N GLY A 82 13.88 -0.33 -7.90
CA GLY A 82 13.88 -0.13 -9.36
C GLY A 82 13.53 1.29 -9.83
N LEU A 83 13.26 2.22 -8.91
CA LEU A 83 13.02 3.64 -9.20
C LEU A 83 14.13 4.52 -8.61
N SER A 84 14.18 5.78 -9.05
CA SER A 84 15.08 6.81 -8.51
C SER A 84 14.32 8.06 -8.12
N THR A 85 14.71 8.69 -7.01
CA THR A 85 14.11 9.95 -6.53
C THR A 85 14.44 11.16 -7.41
N SER A 86 15.43 11.04 -8.30
CA SER A 86 15.78 12.07 -9.29
C SER A 86 14.95 12.02 -10.56
N GLU A 87 14.13 10.97 -10.75
CA GLU A 87 13.31 10.83 -11.95
C GLU A 87 12.05 11.69 -11.89
N ASN A 88 11.64 12.18 -13.07
CA ASN A 88 10.38 12.88 -13.22
C ASN A 88 9.21 11.89 -13.42
N TYR A 89 7.99 12.41 -13.31
CA TYR A 89 6.75 11.65 -13.48
C TYR A 89 6.77 10.71 -14.71
N ALA A 90 7.18 11.19 -15.89
CA ALA A 90 7.11 10.40 -17.12
C ALA A 90 8.05 9.18 -17.08
N ARG A 91 9.25 9.35 -16.54
CA ARG A 91 10.21 8.24 -16.38
C ARG A 91 9.74 7.26 -15.31
N THR A 92 9.29 7.77 -14.16
CA THR A 92 8.72 6.94 -13.09
C THR A 92 7.52 6.14 -13.58
N TYR A 93 6.58 6.78 -14.28
CA TYR A 93 5.39 6.13 -14.88
C TYR A 93 5.79 4.99 -15.83
N SER A 94 6.75 5.24 -16.73
CA SER A 94 7.20 4.25 -17.70
C SER A 94 7.85 3.03 -17.03
N LYS A 95 8.65 3.23 -15.98
CA LYS A 95 9.28 2.13 -15.24
C LYS A 95 8.26 1.36 -14.42
N ALA A 96 7.40 2.08 -13.69
CA ALA A 96 6.34 1.48 -12.90
C ALA A 96 5.39 0.65 -13.75
N SER A 97 4.99 1.17 -14.92
CA SER A 97 4.16 0.43 -15.89
C SER A 97 4.76 -0.93 -16.25
N ARG A 98 6.08 -1.03 -16.39
CA ARG A 98 6.77 -2.30 -16.72
C ARG A 98 6.82 -3.25 -15.53
N ILE A 99 7.15 -2.73 -14.35
CA ILE A 99 7.22 -3.53 -13.12
C ILE A 99 5.83 -4.10 -12.77
N ILE A 100 4.77 -3.29 -12.85
CA ILE A 100 3.38 -3.73 -12.65
C ILE A 100 2.97 -4.80 -13.68
N SER A 101 3.29 -4.59 -14.95
CA SER A 101 3.04 -5.60 -15.99
C SER A 101 3.78 -6.91 -15.73
N ALA A 102 5.02 -6.84 -15.22
CA ALA A 102 5.80 -8.02 -14.88
C ALA A 102 5.23 -8.77 -13.67
N PHE A 103 4.72 -8.08 -12.63
CA PHE A 103 3.98 -8.74 -11.53
C PHE A 103 2.76 -9.50 -12.05
N ARG A 104 1.99 -8.91 -12.96
CA ARG A 104 0.85 -9.60 -13.58
C ARG A 104 1.30 -10.80 -14.40
N ALA A 105 2.31 -10.64 -15.25
CA ALA A 105 2.78 -11.69 -16.14
C ALA A 105 3.35 -12.90 -15.37
N ASN A 106 4.18 -12.63 -14.36
CA ASN A 106 4.93 -13.67 -13.67
C ASN A 106 4.10 -14.36 -12.57
N LEU A 107 3.26 -13.59 -11.85
CA LEU A 107 2.52 -14.10 -10.70
C LEU A 107 1.02 -14.20 -10.94
N GLY A 108 0.47 -13.54 -11.95
CA GLY A 108 -0.98 -13.34 -12.07
C GLY A 108 -1.54 -12.35 -11.05
N ALA A 109 -0.70 -11.47 -10.50
CA ALA A 109 -1.11 -10.44 -9.56
C ALA A 109 -2.02 -9.40 -10.23
N ASN A 110 -2.95 -8.86 -9.45
CA ASN A 110 -3.87 -7.79 -9.84
C ASN A 110 -3.94 -6.65 -8.81
N THR A 111 -3.15 -6.74 -7.74
CA THR A 111 -3.12 -5.80 -6.61
C THR A 111 -1.67 -5.47 -6.29
N VAL A 112 -1.38 -4.22 -5.96
CA VAL A 112 -0.08 -3.79 -5.43
C VAL A 112 -0.31 -2.96 -4.18
N ARG A 113 0.46 -3.23 -3.13
CA ARG A 113 0.47 -2.41 -1.91
C ARG A 113 1.74 -1.57 -1.87
N LEU A 114 1.57 -0.28 -1.64
CA LEU A 114 2.60 0.75 -1.76
C LEU A 114 2.72 1.54 -0.45
N PRO A 115 3.94 1.71 0.09
CA PRO A 115 4.15 2.57 1.25
C PRO A 115 3.96 4.04 0.88
N ILE A 116 3.53 4.85 1.83
CA ILE A 116 3.59 6.31 1.78
C ILE A 116 4.04 6.84 3.15
N ASN A 117 4.67 8.01 3.16
CA ASN A 117 5.01 8.73 4.38
C ASN A 117 4.88 10.25 4.15
N PRO A 118 4.85 11.07 5.23
CA PRO A 118 4.70 12.51 5.09
C PRO A 118 5.81 13.16 4.25
N TYR A 119 7.05 12.72 4.40
CA TYR A 119 8.20 13.24 3.63
C TYR A 119 7.99 13.10 2.12
N THR A 120 7.50 11.95 1.67
CA THR A 120 7.25 11.66 0.25
C THR A 120 6.07 12.46 -0.28
N VAL A 121 4.94 12.43 0.43
CA VAL A 121 3.66 12.96 -0.07
C VAL A 121 3.58 14.48 0.05
N ASN A 122 4.02 15.04 1.18
CA ASN A 122 4.00 16.49 1.39
C ASN A 122 5.14 17.19 0.63
N GLY A 123 6.23 16.46 0.37
CA GLY A 123 7.39 16.93 -0.38
C GLY A 123 7.17 17.13 -1.88
N SER A 124 8.21 17.65 -2.54
CA SER A 124 8.23 17.88 -3.99
C SER A 124 8.20 16.58 -4.79
N TYR A 125 8.78 15.50 -4.25
CA TYR A 125 8.89 14.20 -4.91
C TYR A 125 7.54 13.51 -5.14
N TRP A 126 6.47 13.86 -4.39
CA TRP A 126 5.12 13.37 -4.66
C TRP A 126 4.71 13.51 -6.13
N LYS A 127 5.16 14.56 -6.81
CA LYS A 127 4.88 14.78 -8.24
C LYS A 127 5.39 13.64 -9.12
N SER A 128 6.46 12.96 -8.73
CA SER A 128 7.00 11.78 -9.42
C SER A 128 6.47 10.49 -8.79
N TYR A 129 6.47 10.35 -7.47
CA TYR A 129 6.02 9.13 -6.78
C TYR A 129 4.60 8.72 -7.17
N ARG A 130 3.68 9.69 -7.31
CA ARG A 130 2.30 9.42 -7.70
C ARG A 130 2.17 8.68 -9.04
N ALA A 131 3.16 8.81 -9.93
CA ALA A 131 3.21 8.08 -11.20
C ALA A 131 3.19 6.56 -11.02
N VAL A 132 3.63 6.05 -9.88
CA VAL A 132 3.57 4.62 -9.54
C VAL A 132 2.12 4.18 -9.32
N VAL A 133 1.37 4.96 -8.55
CA VAL A 133 -0.06 4.72 -8.28
C VAL A 133 -0.85 4.84 -9.58
N ASP A 134 -0.61 5.89 -10.35
CA ASP A 134 -1.27 6.15 -11.62
C ASP A 134 -1.00 5.00 -12.62
N ALA A 135 0.26 4.59 -12.80
CA ALA A 135 0.62 3.50 -13.70
C ALA A 135 -0.03 2.16 -13.31
N ALA A 136 -0.14 1.86 -12.01
CA ALA A 136 -0.81 0.66 -11.54
C ALA A 136 -2.32 0.72 -11.80
N SER A 137 -2.98 1.82 -11.42
CA SER A 137 -4.42 2.02 -11.61
C SER A 137 -4.82 2.02 -13.08
N ASP A 138 -4.05 2.69 -13.95
CA ASP A 138 -4.30 2.74 -15.40
C ASP A 138 -4.19 1.35 -16.05
N GLN A 139 -3.42 0.43 -15.45
CA GLN A 139 -3.35 -0.99 -15.85
C GLN A 139 -4.41 -1.87 -15.18
N GLY A 140 -5.34 -1.27 -14.44
CA GLY A 140 -6.42 -1.93 -13.72
C GLY A 140 -5.97 -2.70 -12.49
N PHE A 141 -4.77 -2.44 -11.96
CA PHE A 141 -4.39 -2.97 -10.65
C PHE A 141 -5.17 -2.26 -9.55
N LYS A 142 -5.56 -3.01 -8.51
CA LYS A 142 -5.94 -2.42 -7.23
C LYS A 142 -4.67 -1.91 -6.54
N VAL A 143 -4.69 -0.68 -6.04
CA VAL A 143 -3.54 -0.06 -5.38
C VAL A 143 -3.90 0.24 -3.94
N ILE A 144 -3.27 -0.44 -2.99
CA ILE A 144 -3.41 -0.15 -1.57
C ILE A 144 -2.29 0.82 -1.20
N VAL A 145 -2.61 2.03 -0.75
CA VAL A 145 -1.62 2.97 -0.20
C VAL A 145 -1.70 2.96 1.32
N SER A 146 -0.56 2.75 1.97
CA SER A 146 -0.48 2.60 3.43
C SER A 146 0.61 3.47 4.04
N TYR A 147 0.32 4.10 5.18
CA TYR A 147 1.29 4.91 5.90
C TYR A 147 2.30 4.03 6.65
N TRP A 148 3.58 4.32 6.45
CA TRP A 148 4.68 3.82 7.26
C TRP A 148 5.27 4.92 8.14
N GLU A 149 5.58 4.53 9.37
CA GLU A 149 6.30 5.34 10.35
C GLU A 149 7.80 5.49 10.01
N GLY A 150 8.49 6.27 10.84
CA GLY A 150 9.90 6.59 10.70
C GLY A 150 10.85 5.43 11.00
N THR A 151 12.12 5.75 11.18
CA THR A 151 13.16 4.77 11.54
C THR A 151 13.66 4.90 12.97
N GLY A 152 14.49 3.97 13.42
CA GLY A 152 15.11 4.01 14.75
C GLY A 152 14.07 4.04 15.87
N THR A 153 14.07 5.12 16.65
CA THR A 153 13.12 5.29 17.77
C THR A 153 11.69 5.60 17.33
N GLN A 154 11.48 5.99 16.07
CA GLN A 154 10.15 6.21 15.48
C GLN A 154 9.56 4.93 14.86
N LYS A 155 10.31 3.82 14.85
CA LYS A 155 9.77 2.51 14.48
C LYS A 155 9.11 1.86 15.72
N ASP A 156 8.12 2.52 16.27
CA ASP A 156 7.51 2.22 17.58
C ASP A 156 6.00 1.91 17.53
N GLY A 157 5.44 1.87 16.33
CA GLY A 157 4.04 1.58 16.05
C GLY A 157 3.12 2.77 16.29
N PHE A 158 3.66 4.00 16.29
CA PHE A 158 2.88 5.23 16.44
C PHE A 158 2.91 6.09 15.16
N ILE A 159 1.91 6.98 15.02
CA ILE A 159 1.99 8.06 14.04
C ILE A 159 3.04 9.07 14.53
N ASP A 160 4.15 9.19 13.79
CA ASP A 160 5.31 10.03 14.18
C ASP A 160 4.93 11.47 14.52
N ASP A 161 4.13 12.09 13.65
CA ASP A 161 3.66 13.46 13.81
C ASP A 161 2.29 13.67 13.16
N THR A 162 1.28 13.85 14.01
CA THR A 162 -0.09 14.11 13.55
C THR A 162 -0.22 15.39 12.71
N ALA A 163 0.65 16.39 12.90
CA ALA A 163 0.63 17.64 12.15
C ALA A 163 1.04 17.44 10.68
N THR A 164 1.81 16.40 10.35
CA THR A 164 2.21 16.09 8.96
C THR A 164 1.44 14.89 8.38
N PHE A 165 0.98 13.97 9.24
CA PHE A 165 0.13 12.83 8.89
C PHE A 165 -1.21 13.26 8.26
N TRP A 166 -1.93 14.19 8.88
CA TRP A 166 -3.24 14.62 8.33
C TRP A 166 -3.10 15.36 6.98
N PRO A 167 -2.16 16.31 6.79
CA PRO A 167 -1.91 16.90 5.48
C PRO A 167 -1.52 15.90 4.39
N MET A 168 -0.74 14.86 4.73
CA MET A 168 -0.43 13.77 3.80
C MET A 168 -1.72 13.10 3.32
N TRP A 169 -2.56 12.67 4.24
CA TRP A 169 -3.82 12.01 3.89
C TRP A 169 -4.80 12.94 3.16
N ASP A 170 -4.87 14.23 3.53
CA ASP A 170 -5.68 15.22 2.80
C ASP A 170 -5.28 15.27 1.33
N ARG A 171 -3.97 15.23 1.05
CA ARG A 171 -3.43 15.24 -0.31
C ARG A 171 -3.73 13.94 -1.05
N VAL A 172 -3.47 12.79 -0.44
CA VAL A 172 -3.72 11.46 -1.02
C VAL A 172 -5.21 11.26 -1.33
N VAL A 173 -6.09 11.54 -0.37
CA VAL A 173 -7.55 11.43 -0.53
C VAL A 173 -8.05 12.41 -1.58
N LYS A 174 -7.58 13.67 -1.57
CA LYS A 174 -7.95 14.64 -2.61
C LYS A 174 -7.57 14.16 -4.02
N THR A 175 -6.41 13.53 -4.17
CA THR A 175 -5.94 13.00 -5.45
C THR A 175 -6.75 11.78 -5.91
N TYR A 176 -7.01 10.81 -5.03
CA TYR A 176 -7.47 9.48 -5.47
C TYR A 176 -8.89 9.08 -5.07
N LYS A 177 -9.64 9.85 -4.28
CA LYS A 177 -10.98 9.43 -3.81
C LYS A 177 -12.00 9.10 -4.91
N LYS A 178 -11.75 9.50 -6.16
CA LYS A 178 -12.60 9.18 -7.33
C LYS A 178 -12.11 7.97 -8.12
N ASP A 179 -10.90 7.50 -7.84
CA ASP A 179 -10.35 6.32 -8.46
C ASP A 179 -10.81 5.08 -7.70
N LYS A 180 -11.61 4.24 -8.35
CA LYS A 180 -12.15 3.00 -7.77
C LYS A 180 -11.12 1.90 -7.57
N HIS A 181 -9.92 2.06 -8.11
CA HIS A 181 -8.83 1.10 -7.94
C HIS A 181 -7.91 1.44 -6.78
N VAL A 182 -7.98 2.65 -6.21
CA VAL A 182 -7.14 3.05 -5.07
C VAL A 182 -7.87 2.77 -3.76
N TYR A 183 -7.15 2.12 -2.84
CA TYR A 183 -7.59 1.76 -1.51
C TYR A 183 -6.67 2.43 -0.48
N PHE A 184 -7.23 2.83 0.65
CA PHE A 184 -6.55 3.62 1.66
C PHE A 184 -6.41 2.81 2.95
N GLU A 185 -5.20 2.70 3.47
CA GLU A 185 -4.90 2.05 4.73
C GLU A 185 -4.24 3.07 5.67
N PRO A 186 -4.92 3.51 6.75
CA PRO A 186 -4.44 4.64 7.55
C PRO A 186 -3.04 4.49 8.16
N MET A 187 -2.59 3.26 8.45
CA MET A 187 -1.29 2.96 9.03
C MET A 187 -0.95 1.48 8.86
N ASN A 188 0.32 1.13 8.67
CA ASN A 188 0.81 -0.23 8.47
C ASN A 188 0.65 -1.16 9.70
N GLU A 189 1.37 -0.85 10.79
CA GLU A 189 1.44 -1.70 11.99
C GLU A 189 1.27 -0.84 13.26
N PRO A 190 0.04 -0.71 13.79
CA PRO A 190 -0.27 0.20 14.89
C PRO A 190 0.10 -0.38 16.27
N HIS A 191 1.25 -1.05 16.41
CA HIS A 191 1.60 -1.83 17.60
C HIS A 191 1.96 -1.00 18.83
N GLY A 192 2.16 0.32 18.67
CA GLY A 192 2.34 1.24 19.78
C GLY A 192 1.02 1.54 20.50
N TYR A 193 -0.11 1.45 19.79
CA TYR A 193 -1.43 1.72 20.34
C TYR A 193 -2.04 0.48 21.00
N THR A 194 -2.86 0.70 22.03
CA THR A 194 -3.83 -0.32 22.43
C THR A 194 -4.87 -0.53 21.33
N ASP A 195 -5.52 -1.70 21.31
CA ASP A 195 -6.60 -2.01 20.36
C ASP A 195 -7.68 -0.93 20.28
N THR A 196 -8.04 -0.34 21.42
CA THR A 196 -9.09 0.70 21.49
C THR A 196 -8.59 2.02 20.91
N GLU A 197 -7.37 2.43 21.24
CA GLU A 197 -6.77 3.66 20.69
C GLU A 197 -6.60 3.55 19.17
N TRP A 198 -6.17 2.39 18.68
CA TRP A 198 -6.08 2.16 17.24
C TRP A 198 -7.45 2.24 16.56
N ALA A 199 -8.48 1.57 17.11
CA ALA A 199 -9.84 1.65 16.57
C ALA A 199 -10.39 3.09 16.57
N ASP A 200 -10.06 3.89 17.59
CA ASP A 200 -10.42 5.31 17.66
C ASP A 200 -9.74 6.14 16.56
N ILE A 201 -8.46 5.89 16.27
CA ILE A 201 -7.72 6.55 15.20
C ILE A 201 -8.31 6.17 13.83
N ALA A 202 -8.57 4.88 13.58
CA ALA A 202 -9.19 4.42 12.35
C ALA A 202 -10.60 5.01 12.16
N ALA A 203 -11.41 5.07 13.23
CA ALA A 203 -12.73 5.71 13.21
C ALA A 203 -12.63 7.21 12.93
N LYS A 204 -11.63 7.90 13.51
CA LYS A 204 -11.35 9.33 13.24
C LYS A 204 -10.97 9.57 11.80
N TRP A 205 -10.15 8.70 11.20
CA TRP A 205 -9.80 8.76 9.78
C TRP A 205 -11.06 8.65 8.90
N LEU A 206 -11.91 7.65 9.16
CA LEU A 206 -13.19 7.47 8.44
C LEU A 206 -14.14 8.67 8.61
N ALA A 207 -14.19 9.26 9.80
CA ALA A 207 -15.01 10.43 10.08
C ALA A 207 -14.51 11.71 9.39
N ARG A 208 -13.20 11.84 9.19
CA ARG A 208 -12.57 12.95 8.44
C ARG A 208 -12.82 12.80 6.94
N TYR A 209 -12.68 11.59 6.39
CA TYR A 209 -12.75 11.34 4.94
C TYR A 209 -14.04 10.64 4.51
N ARG A 210 -15.20 11.14 4.96
CA ARG A 210 -16.53 10.55 4.66
C ARG A 210 -16.86 10.42 3.18
N SER A 211 -16.18 11.16 2.31
CA SER A 211 -16.34 11.03 0.86
C SER A 211 -15.66 9.80 0.25
N VAL A 212 -14.78 9.12 0.99
CA VAL A 212 -14.17 7.86 0.57
C VAL A 212 -15.15 6.74 0.88
N PRO A 213 -15.55 5.92 -0.11
CA PRO A 213 -16.36 4.74 0.13
C PRO A 213 -15.67 3.81 1.14
N ARG A 214 -16.43 3.30 2.13
CA ARG A 214 -15.85 2.44 3.18
C ARG A 214 -15.21 1.18 2.60
N ASN A 215 -15.78 0.64 1.52
CA ASN A 215 -15.24 -0.48 0.75
C ASN A 215 -14.02 -0.12 -0.13
N GLN A 216 -13.41 1.05 0.08
CA GLN A 216 -12.08 1.42 -0.41
C GLN A 216 -11.09 1.66 0.74
N VAL A 217 -11.48 1.34 1.99
CA VAL A 217 -10.62 1.53 3.17
C VAL A 217 -10.25 0.17 3.74
N PHE A 218 -8.96 -0.01 4.00
CA PHE A 218 -8.40 -1.10 4.79
C PHE A 218 -8.14 -0.54 6.20
N VAL A 219 -8.64 -1.23 7.21
CA VAL A 219 -8.26 -0.96 8.60
C VAL A 219 -7.39 -2.11 9.05
N SER A 220 -6.13 -1.82 9.34
CA SER A 220 -5.19 -2.79 9.86
C SER A 220 -5.72 -3.39 11.17
N GLY A 221 -5.40 -4.64 11.42
CA GLY A 221 -5.51 -5.25 12.73
C GLY A 221 -4.74 -4.49 13.80
N ALA A 222 -4.98 -4.83 15.05
CA ALA A 222 -4.23 -4.31 16.18
C ALA A 222 -2.86 -5.02 16.31
N GLY A 223 -2.02 -4.55 17.24
CA GLY A 223 -0.66 -5.05 17.40
C GLY A 223 0.20 -4.79 16.16
N TYR A 224 1.05 -5.73 15.79
CA TYR A 224 1.84 -5.70 14.55
C TYR A 224 0.98 -6.00 13.31
N ASN A 225 -0.22 -5.43 13.27
CA ASN A 225 -1.28 -5.83 12.36
C ASN A 225 -1.57 -7.35 12.44
N ASP A 226 -1.39 -7.95 13.61
CA ASP A 226 -1.26 -9.40 13.75
C ASP A 226 -2.56 -10.09 14.16
N HIS A 227 -3.62 -9.33 14.47
CA HIS A 227 -4.96 -9.85 14.73
C HIS A 227 -6.04 -8.80 14.42
N VAL A 228 -7.19 -9.26 13.93
CA VAL A 228 -8.27 -8.37 13.43
C VAL A 228 -9.53 -8.39 14.28
N THR A 229 -9.59 -9.23 15.31
CA THR A 229 -10.83 -9.52 16.05
C THR A 229 -11.40 -8.27 16.73
N SER A 230 -10.56 -7.41 17.32
CA SER A 230 -10.96 -6.17 17.98
C SER A 230 -11.52 -5.13 16.99
N VAL A 231 -10.77 -4.80 15.94
CA VAL A 231 -11.22 -3.86 14.89
C VAL A 231 -12.42 -4.39 14.10
N CYS A 232 -12.56 -5.70 13.97
CA CYS A 232 -13.71 -6.33 13.33
C CYS A 232 -15.00 -6.16 14.16
N ALA A 233 -14.89 -6.28 15.48
CA ALA A 233 -16.01 -6.15 16.42
C ALA A 233 -16.50 -4.70 16.55
N ASP A 234 -15.65 -3.70 16.26
CA ASP A 234 -16.02 -2.30 16.36
C ASP A 234 -17.09 -1.89 15.30
N PRO A 235 -18.32 -1.52 15.71
CA PRO A 235 -19.39 -1.17 14.79
C PRO A 235 -19.08 0.09 13.96
N ARG A 236 -18.22 0.97 14.47
CA ARG A 236 -17.80 2.19 13.77
C ARG A 236 -16.98 1.84 12.54
N LEU A 237 -16.31 0.68 12.51
CA LEU A 237 -15.45 0.26 11.39
C LEU A 237 -16.20 -0.64 10.38
N LYS A 238 -17.49 -0.93 10.58
CA LYS A 238 -18.27 -1.76 9.65
C LYS A 238 -18.28 -1.20 8.24
N GLY A 239 -17.99 -2.05 7.26
CA GLY A 239 -17.97 -1.66 5.85
C GLY A 239 -16.59 -1.34 5.30
N THR A 240 -15.53 -1.45 6.10
CA THR A 240 -14.14 -1.47 5.60
C THR A 240 -13.68 -2.91 5.35
N TYR A 241 -12.62 -3.06 4.56
CA TYR A 241 -11.78 -4.25 4.65
C TYR A 241 -10.94 -4.19 5.92
N LEU A 242 -10.50 -5.35 6.37
CA LEU A 242 -9.53 -5.52 7.44
C LEU A 242 -8.24 -6.03 6.83
N SER A 243 -7.13 -5.55 7.34
CA SER A 243 -5.79 -5.97 6.91
C SER A 243 -5.14 -6.79 8.04
N LEU A 244 -4.24 -7.70 7.68
CA LEU A 244 -3.66 -8.69 8.59
C LEU A 244 -2.27 -9.08 8.07
N HIS A 245 -1.30 -9.04 8.97
CA HIS A 245 0.04 -9.55 8.75
C HIS A 245 0.20 -10.94 9.36
N HIS A 246 1.00 -11.80 8.70
CA HIS A 246 1.38 -13.09 9.26
C HIS A 246 2.71 -13.56 8.67
N TYR A 247 3.70 -13.89 9.50
CA TYR A 247 5.05 -14.19 9.02
C TYR A 247 5.64 -15.48 9.56
N GLY A 248 6.33 -16.21 8.69
CA GLY A 248 6.95 -17.49 9.05
C GLY A 248 8.04 -17.38 10.12
N PHE A 249 8.65 -16.20 10.29
CA PHE A 249 9.68 -15.98 11.32
C PHE A 249 9.12 -15.77 12.72
N TRP A 250 7.80 -15.62 12.88
CA TRP A 250 7.18 -15.42 14.21
C TRP A 250 7.28 -16.65 15.12
N LYS A 251 7.58 -17.82 14.55
CA LYS A 251 7.84 -19.05 15.30
C LYS A 251 9.07 -19.73 14.71
N GLU A 252 9.93 -20.24 15.58
CA GLU A 252 11.12 -21.00 15.16
C GLU A 252 10.77 -22.44 14.78
N TYR A 253 9.73 -23.01 15.39
CA TYR A 253 9.27 -24.38 15.18
C TYR A 253 7.74 -24.43 15.21
N ALA A 254 7.11 -24.47 14.04
CA ALA A 254 5.69 -24.76 13.95
C ALA A 254 5.40 -25.76 12.83
N THR A 255 4.57 -26.74 13.17
CA THR A 255 3.95 -27.66 12.23
C THR A 255 2.90 -26.94 11.39
N TYR A 256 2.48 -27.55 10.28
CA TYR A 256 1.40 -27.05 9.45
C TYR A 256 0.14 -26.73 10.27
N ASP A 257 -0.33 -27.67 11.10
CA ASP A 257 -1.56 -27.50 11.88
C ASP A 257 -1.45 -26.37 12.92
N GLN A 258 -0.27 -26.19 13.52
CA GLN A 258 -0.03 -25.08 14.45
C GLN A 258 -0.09 -23.72 13.76
N TRP A 259 0.37 -23.62 12.51
CA TRP A 259 0.23 -22.39 11.71
C TRP A 259 -1.22 -22.14 11.30
N VAL A 260 -1.96 -23.18 10.91
CA VAL A 260 -3.41 -23.06 10.60
C VAL A 260 -4.17 -22.57 11.84
N ALA A 261 -3.93 -23.18 12.99
CA ALA A 261 -4.60 -22.81 14.24
C ALA A 261 -4.29 -21.37 14.65
N ASP A 262 -3.02 -20.97 14.59
CA ASP A 262 -2.58 -19.60 14.90
C ASP A 262 -3.27 -18.56 14.00
N LEU A 263 -3.28 -18.79 12.69
CA LEU A 263 -3.90 -17.89 11.73
C LEU A 263 -5.42 -17.79 11.95
N LYS A 264 -6.11 -18.93 12.19
CA LYS A 264 -7.57 -18.94 12.43
C LYS A 264 -7.94 -18.17 13.70
N VAL A 265 -7.13 -18.23 14.77
CA VAL A 265 -7.37 -17.44 15.99
C VAL A 265 -7.25 -15.94 15.73
N ARG A 266 -6.22 -15.51 14.99
CA ARG A 266 -5.98 -14.09 14.65
C ARG A 266 -7.09 -13.49 13.78
N ILE A 267 -7.70 -14.31 12.93
CA ILE A 267 -8.82 -13.92 12.05
C ILE A 267 -10.17 -13.93 12.79
N GLY A 268 -10.41 -14.92 13.65
CA GLY A 268 -11.73 -15.17 14.23
C GLY A 268 -12.81 -15.35 13.14
N ASP A 269 -14.00 -14.77 13.37
CA ASP A 269 -15.13 -14.85 12.41
C ASP A 269 -15.08 -13.80 11.30
N CYS A 270 -13.93 -13.14 11.12
CA CYS A 270 -13.82 -11.93 10.32
C CYS A 270 -13.28 -12.16 8.90
N ALA A 271 -13.03 -13.42 8.52
CA ALA A 271 -12.43 -13.80 7.23
C ALA A 271 -13.07 -13.11 6.02
N GLY A 272 -14.40 -12.99 5.98
CA GLY A 272 -15.13 -12.37 4.86
C GLY A 272 -14.88 -10.87 4.67
N ARG A 273 -14.16 -10.20 5.57
CA ARG A 273 -13.70 -8.81 5.43
C ARG A 273 -12.19 -8.68 5.44
N THR A 274 -11.46 -9.75 5.76
CA THR A 274 -10.02 -9.72 5.93
C THR A 274 -9.30 -10.05 4.63
N VAL A 275 -8.24 -9.28 4.37
CA VAL A 275 -7.20 -9.57 3.40
C VAL A 275 -5.91 -9.71 4.20
N ALA A 276 -5.14 -10.78 3.97
CA ALA A 276 -3.78 -10.83 4.49
C ALA A 276 -2.89 -9.95 3.62
N ASP A 277 -2.76 -8.66 3.96
CA ASP A 277 -2.09 -7.66 3.14
C ASP A 277 -0.56 -7.64 3.31
N GLU A 278 -0.05 -8.38 4.29
CA GLU A 278 1.30 -8.89 4.29
C GLU A 278 1.36 -10.34 4.80
N PHE A 279 2.12 -11.16 4.11
CA PHE A 279 2.61 -12.43 4.63
C PHE A 279 3.85 -12.85 3.84
N GLY A 280 4.80 -13.51 4.49
CA GLY A 280 6.10 -13.74 3.86
C GLY A 280 6.89 -14.90 4.43
N ALA A 281 7.71 -15.49 3.56
CA ALA A 281 8.73 -16.48 3.89
C ALA A 281 9.95 -16.32 2.96
N PHE A 282 11.05 -17.01 3.23
CA PHE A 282 12.26 -16.89 2.39
C PHE A 282 12.03 -17.38 0.94
N MET A 283 12.32 -16.54 -0.05
CA MET A 283 12.18 -16.88 -1.47
C MET A 283 13.52 -17.09 -2.18
N THR A 284 14.64 -16.62 -1.61
CA THR A 284 15.95 -16.71 -2.29
C THR A 284 16.88 -17.79 -1.72
N THR A 285 16.40 -18.59 -0.75
CA THR A 285 17.21 -19.58 -0.02
C THR A 285 17.14 -21.00 -0.59
N GLY A 286 16.39 -21.21 -1.67
CA GLY A 286 16.23 -22.52 -2.31
C GLY A 286 15.19 -23.45 -1.68
N LEU A 287 14.37 -22.96 -0.75
CA LEU A 287 13.26 -23.73 -0.17
C LEU A 287 12.25 -24.15 -1.26
N ASP A 288 11.81 -25.41 -1.21
CA ASP A 288 10.73 -25.95 -2.04
C ASP A 288 9.41 -25.99 -1.26
N TYR A 289 8.55 -25.02 -1.54
CA TYR A 289 7.24 -24.89 -0.94
C TYR A 289 6.20 -25.91 -1.43
N ASN A 290 6.55 -26.70 -2.45
CA ASN A 290 5.73 -27.81 -2.93
C ASN A 290 6.11 -29.17 -2.29
N LYS A 291 7.05 -29.19 -1.33
CA LYS A 291 7.45 -30.41 -0.61
C LYS A 291 6.26 -31.04 0.10
N LYS A 292 5.94 -32.30 -0.21
CA LYS A 292 4.76 -33.02 0.29
C LYS A 292 4.72 -33.21 1.80
N THR A 293 5.86 -33.54 2.40
CA THR A 293 6.03 -33.80 3.82
C THR A 293 7.10 -32.86 4.37
N PRO A 294 6.73 -31.59 4.61
CA PRO A 294 7.68 -30.62 5.10
C PRO A 294 8.07 -30.85 6.57
N ASP A 295 9.36 -30.67 6.82
CA ASP A 295 10.04 -30.65 8.13
C ASP A 295 10.58 -29.25 8.46
N ASN A 296 10.45 -28.31 7.52
CA ASN A 296 10.92 -26.94 7.64
C ASN A 296 9.77 -26.00 8.02
N ASN A 297 10.03 -25.13 9.01
CA ASN A 297 9.05 -24.17 9.52
C ASN A 297 8.47 -23.23 8.45
N PHE A 298 9.29 -22.68 7.56
CA PHE A 298 8.82 -21.77 6.50
C PHE A 298 8.00 -22.51 5.44
N ILE A 299 8.35 -23.76 5.13
CA ILE A 299 7.55 -24.58 4.21
C ILE A 299 6.19 -24.89 4.84
N ASN A 300 6.16 -25.32 6.11
CA ASN A 300 4.93 -25.53 6.87
C ASN A 300 4.06 -24.28 6.86
N PHE A 301 4.66 -23.12 7.17
CA PHE A 301 4.00 -21.82 7.17
C PHE A 301 3.37 -21.51 5.82
N MET A 302 4.14 -21.50 4.73
CA MET A 302 3.63 -21.10 3.41
C MET A 302 2.53 -22.03 2.92
N GLN A 303 2.61 -23.33 3.20
CA GLN A 303 1.53 -24.27 2.88
C GLN A 303 0.28 -23.93 3.70
N ALA A 304 0.41 -23.86 5.03
CA ALA A 304 -0.69 -23.59 5.96
C ALA A 304 -1.44 -22.29 5.65
N VAL A 305 -0.72 -21.18 5.47
CA VAL A 305 -1.38 -19.88 5.25
C VAL A 305 -2.08 -19.82 3.89
N THR A 306 -1.46 -20.34 2.83
CA THR A 306 -2.09 -20.31 1.50
C THR A 306 -3.25 -21.30 1.36
N ASP A 307 -3.21 -22.44 2.03
CA ASP A 307 -4.35 -23.36 2.15
C ASP A 307 -5.49 -22.71 2.93
N THR A 308 -5.18 -22.09 4.07
CA THR A 308 -6.17 -21.41 4.92
C THR A 308 -6.82 -20.22 4.20
N PHE A 309 -6.05 -19.39 3.49
CA PHE A 309 -6.62 -18.28 2.71
C PHE A 309 -7.58 -18.80 1.65
N ARG A 310 -7.24 -19.90 0.96
CA ARG A 310 -8.13 -20.51 -0.03
C ARG A 310 -9.39 -21.08 0.62
N GLU A 311 -9.25 -21.81 1.72
CA GLU A 311 -10.36 -22.40 2.50
C GLU A 311 -11.35 -21.31 2.93
N LEU A 312 -10.82 -20.21 3.48
CA LEU A 312 -11.62 -19.10 4.03
C LEU A 312 -12.03 -18.06 2.98
N LYS A 313 -11.67 -18.25 1.69
CA LYS A 313 -11.93 -17.30 0.60
C LYS A 313 -11.39 -15.90 0.89
N MET A 314 -10.17 -15.83 1.40
CA MET A 314 -9.48 -14.58 1.69
C MET A 314 -8.62 -14.13 0.51
N GLY A 315 -8.62 -12.82 0.27
CA GLY A 315 -7.58 -12.18 -0.53
C GLY A 315 -6.24 -12.13 0.20
N SER A 316 -5.15 -12.03 -0.53
CA SER A 316 -3.83 -11.89 0.07
C SER A 316 -2.83 -11.13 -0.80
N VAL A 317 -1.89 -10.45 -0.14
CA VAL A 317 -0.83 -9.61 -0.73
C VAL A 317 0.50 -10.03 -0.13
N TYR A 318 1.37 -10.63 -0.94
CA TYR A 318 2.62 -11.22 -0.45
C TYR A 318 3.68 -10.15 -0.13
N TRP A 319 4.43 -10.35 0.97
CA TRP A 319 5.55 -9.49 1.36
C TRP A 319 6.92 -10.13 1.08
N PRO A 320 7.79 -9.46 0.29
CA PRO A 320 7.45 -8.51 -0.76
C PRO A 320 7.38 -9.17 -2.13
N GLY A 321 6.60 -8.56 -3.02
CA GLY A 321 6.73 -8.79 -4.45
C GLY A 321 8.11 -8.43 -4.93
N LEU A 322 8.54 -7.21 -4.58
CA LEU A 322 9.84 -6.69 -4.93
C LEU A 322 10.37 -5.78 -3.82
N ARG A 323 11.49 -6.19 -3.23
CA ARG A 323 12.42 -5.39 -2.44
C ARG A 323 13.85 -5.80 -2.83
N THR A 324 14.65 -4.85 -3.31
CA THR A 324 16.04 -5.13 -3.69
C THR A 324 16.83 -5.66 -2.49
N ASP A 325 17.68 -6.66 -2.72
CA ASP A 325 18.53 -7.31 -1.71
C ASP A 325 17.78 -7.94 -0.52
N ASP A 326 16.51 -8.31 -0.73
CA ASP A 326 15.69 -9.01 0.26
C ASP A 326 15.58 -10.50 -0.06
N MET A 327 15.80 -11.32 0.96
CA MET A 327 15.63 -12.77 0.89
C MET A 327 14.18 -13.26 0.83
N TYR A 328 13.19 -12.43 1.16
CA TYR A 328 11.75 -12.71 1.03
C TYR A 328 11.19 -12.37 -0.35
N SER A 329 11.90 -11.56 -1.15
CA SER A 329 11.42 -11.08 -2.45
C SER A 329 11.10 -12.22 -3.41
N ILE A 330 9.84 -12.35 -3.81
CA ILE A 330 9.40 -13.37 -4.78
C ILE A 330 9.71 -13.00 -6.24
N GLN A 331 10.02 -11.73 -6.50
CA GLN A 331 10.52 -11.23 -7.77
C GLN A 331 11.82 -10.45 -7.58
N LYS A 332 12.69 -10.47 -8.58
CA LYS A 332 13.90 -9.64 -8.64
C LYS A 332 13.96 -8.83 -9.94
N LEU A 333 14.59 -7.66 -9.89
CA LEU A 333 14.84 -6.82 -11.06
C LEU A 333 15.80 -7.50 -12.03
N VAL A 334 15.47 -7.45 -13.32
CA VAL A 334 16.31 -7.91 -14.42
C VAL A 334 16.17 -6.99 -15.63
N GLY A 335 17.13 -7.07 -16.55
CA GLY A 335 17.17 -6.25 -17.77
C GLY A 335 17.76 -4.86 -17.57
N ASP A 336 17.57 -4.00 -18.58
CA ASP A 336 18.05 -2.61 -18.55
C ASP A 336 17.35 -1.83 -17.43
N PRO A 337 18.08 -1.15 -16.52
CA PRO A 337 17.50 -0.31 -15.45
C PRO A 337 16.54 0.79 -15.94
N ASN A 338 16.68 1.24 -17.19
CA ASN A 338 15.76 2.20 -17.82
C ASN A 338 14.49 1.55 -18.40
N ARG A 339 14.49 0.22 -18.53
CA ARG A 339 13.38 -0.59 -19.04
C ARG A 339 13.24 -1.86 -18.18
N PRO A 340 13.07 -1.72 -16.85
CA PRO A 340 13.15 -2.85 -15.94
C PRO A 340 12.12 -3.93 -16.27
N TRP A 341 12.44 -5.16 -15.91
CA TRP A 341 11.52 -6.29 -15.87
C TRP A 341 11.77 -7.10 -14.59
N LEU A 342 10.99 -8.16 -14.37
CA LEU A 342 11.10 -9.01 -13.20
C LEU A 342 11.32 -10.48 -13.57
N ALA A 343 12.04 -11.20 -12.71
CA ALA A 343 12.14 -12.65 -12.74
C ALA A 343 11.70 -13.24 -11.40
N THR A 344 10.97 -14.35 -11.44
CA THR A 344 10.56 -15.11 -10.24
C THR A 344 11.79 -15.74 -9.57
N THR A 345 11.94 -15.50 -8.27
CA THR A 345 13.07 -16.02 -7.47
C THR A 345 12.80 -17.43 -6.96
N ASN A 346 11.54 -17.76 -6.67
CA ASN A 346 11.11 -19.08 -6.21
C ASN A 346 9.85 -19.53 -6.93
N GLN A 347 9.97 -20.53 -7.81
CA GLN A 347 8.82 -21.05 -8.54
C GLN A 347 7.81 -21.73 -7.61
N SER A 348 8.27 -22.54 -6.65
CA SER A 348 7.37 -23.21 -5.71
C SER A 348 6.60 -22.22 -4.82
N GLY A 349 7.24 -21.11 -4.42
CA GLY A 349 6.57 -20.01 -3.72
C GLY A 349 5.50 -19.35 -4.58
N ALA A 350 5.79 -19.10 -5.87
CA ALA A 350 4.83 -18.55 -6.81
C ALA A 350 3.64 -19.50 -7.05
N ASP A 351 3.88 -20.81 -7.08
CA ASP A 351 2.83 -21.83 -7.17
C ASP A 351 1.91 -21.80 -5.94
N ARG A 352 2.47 -21.62 -4.73
CA ARG A 352 1.68 -21.46 -3.49
C ARG A 352 0.83 -20.19 -3.51
N LEU A 353 1.36 -19.07 -4.01
CA LEU A 353 0.55 -17.85 -4.19
C LEU A 353 -0.59 -18.09 -5.19
N ALA A 354 -0.29 -18.72 -6.32
CA ALA A 354 -1.31 -19.07 -7.31
C ALA A 354 -2.40 -19.97 -6.71
N TRP A 355 -2.01 -20.94 -5.87
CA TRP A 355 -2.94 -21.79 -5.13
C TRP A 355 -3.82 -21.00 -4.16
N GLY A 356 -3.24 -20.17 -3.30
CA GLY A 356 -4.00 -19.31 -2.37
C GLY A 356 -4.99 -18.41 -3.10
N TRP A 357 -4.63 -17.92 -4.29
CA TRP A 357 -5.48 -17.06 -5.13
C TRP A 357 -6.51 -17.81 -6.00
N GLY A 358 -6.76 -19.08 -5.71
CA GLY A 358 -7.80 -19.88 -6.37
C GLY A 358 -7.38 -20.53 -7.69
N ARG A 359 -6.12 -20.41 -8.10
CA ARG A 359 -5.55 -21.12 -9.27
C ARG A 359 -4.75 -22.33 -8.81
N GLY A 360 -3.95 -22.95 -9.69
CA GLY A 360 -2.99 -23.99 -9.31
C GLY A 360 -3.60 -25.28 -8.73
N ARG A 361 -2.76 -26.05 -8.03
CA ARG A 361 -3.10 -27.34 -7.41
C ARG A 361 -2.59 -27.37 -5.95
N PRO A 362 -3.23 -28.13 -5.05
CA PRO A 362 -2.70 -28.28 -3.70
C PRO A 362 -1.38 -29.05 -3.74
N VAL A 363 -0.58 -28.93 -2.69
CA VAL A 363 0.51 -29.87 -2.45
C VAL A 363 -0.13 -31.22 -2.16
N LYS A 364 -0.04 -32.16 -3.11
CA LYS A 364 -0.63 -33.49 -2.95
C LYS A 364 0.28 -34.34 -2.08
N GLY A 365 -0.19 -34.75 -0.91
CA GLY A 365 0.34 -35.93 -0.20
C GLY A 365 0.15 -37.17 -1.04
#